data_AF-A0A2S2NK87-F1
#
_entry.id   AF-A0A2S2NK87-F1
#
_cell.length_a   1.000
_cell.length_b   1.000
_cell.length_c   1.000
_cell.angle_alpha   90.00
_cell.angle_beta   90.00
_cell.angle_gamma   90.00
#
_symmetry.space_group_name_H-M   'P 1'
#
loop_
_entity.id
_entity.type
_entity.pdbx_description
1 polymer ?
#
loop_
_entity_poly.entity_id
_entity_poly.type
_entity_poly.pdbx_seq_one_letter_code
_entity_poly.pdbx_strand_id
1 'polypeptide(L)'
;LSIFEKNNVPLLSMSAVTDEGVMEVKQQACDTLLAYRIENKIQAKKVDSILNRLHVAVPKTRDEKVRPPCIPEMVLQKQRLAELQEFKKKLEKNLEDELGDDYILDLKKNYDLPDDIKYDIIPEFWNGRNIADFIHAELLQKVEDLEKEEALREEAGYYAVPKIEIDETLREIKELAQKIRDRKIINRNESRISRQSSKPTTPRTAPARARGRSATDFRNRMEDLGVDMEGTDEA
;
A
#
# COMPACT_ATOMS: atom_id res chain seq x y z
N LEU A 1 79.30 31.71 8.47
CA LEU A 1 78.27 30.66 8.28
C LEU A 1 78.35 29.57 9.35
N SER A 2 79.53 29.11 9.75
CA SER A 2 79.74 28.04 10.77
C SER A 2 79.24 28.32 12.19
N ILE A 3 78.70 29.50 12.50
CA ILE A 3 78.13 29.84 13.82
C ILE A 3 76.66 29.38 13.90
N PHE A 4 75.92 29.44 12.79
CA PHE A 4 74.52 29.02 12.73
C PHE A 4 74.40 27.49 12.80
N GLU A 5 75.32 26.78 12.14
CA GLU A 5 75.44 25.31 12.23
C GLU A 5 75.77 24.86 13.66
N LYS A 6 76.64 25.59 14.37
CA LYS A 6 76.99 25.27 15.77
C LYS A 6 75.82 25.48 16.75
N ASN A 7 74.87 26.36 16.41
CA ASN A 7 73.71 26.68 17.24
C ASN A 7 72.43 25.95 16.78
N ASN A 8 72.53 24.97 15.88
CA ASN A 8 71.38 24.25 15.30
C ASN A 8 70.31 25.18 14.67
N VAL A 9 70.73 26.30 14.06
CA VAL A 9 69.82 27.20 13.33
C VAL A 9 69.92 26.88 11.84
N PRO A 10 68.86 26.37 11.19
CA PRO A 10 68.89 26.02 9.78
C PRO A 10 69.00 27.27 8.90
N LEU A 11 69.91 27.23 7.93
CA LEU A 11 70.07 28.27 6.92
C LEU A 11 69.37 27.84 5.62
N LEU A 12 68.36 28.60 5.20
CA LEU A 12 67.58 28.32 4.00
C LEU A 12 67.65 29.51 3.05
N SER A 13 67.76 29.23 1.75
CA SER A 13 67.65 30.23 0.70
C SER A 13 66.20 30.33 0.23
N MET A 14 65.67 31.55 0.12
CA MET A 14 64.37 31.80 -0.53
C MET A 14 64.48 32.97 -1.49
N SER A 15 63.77 32.89 -2.61
CA SER A 15 63.71 33.94 -3.62
C SER A 15 62.25 34.24 -3.94
N ALA A 16 61.82 35.48 -3.69
CA ALA A 16 60.48 35.95 -4.05
C ALA A 16 60.34 36.31 -5.55
N VAL A 17 61.42 36.14 -6.32
CA VAL A 17 61.44 36.42 -7.77
C VAL A 17 61.26 35.13 -8.57
N THR A 18 61.85 34.03 -8.10
CA THR A 18 61.72 32.70 -8.74
C THR A 18 60.68 31.81 -8.05
N ASP A 19 60.09 32.27 -6.94
CA ASP A 19 59.22 31.51 -6.03
C ASP A 19 59.85 30.21 -5.47
N GLU A 20 61.16 30.05 -5.63
CA GLU A 20 61.91 28.91 -5.14
C GLU A 20 62.17 29.06 -3.63
N GLY A 21 61.97 27.95 -2.90
CA GLY A 21 62.25 27.86 -1.47
C GLY A 21 61.23 28.56 -0.56
N VAL A 22 60.26 29.32 -1.10
CA VAL A 22 59.25 30.03 -0.29
C VAL A 22 58.37 29.04 0.49
N MET A 23 57.90 27.97 -0.17
CA MET A 23 57.10 26.93 0.47
C MET A 23 57.91 26.07 1.44
N GLU A 24 59.18 25.81 1.12
CA GLU A 24 60.07 25.00 1.94
C GLU A 24 60.41 25.69 3.26
N VAL A 25 60.74 26.97 3.23
CA VAL A 25 60.96 27.79 4.43
C VAL A 25 59.69 27.86 5.28
N LYS A 26 58.53 28.05 4.66
CA LYS A 26 57.24 28.05 5.37
C LYS A 26 57.02 26.72 6.08
N GLN A 27 57.24 25.61 5.40
CA GLN A 27 57.05 24.27 5.98
C GLN A 27 57.99 24.06 7.17
N GLN A 28 59.27 24.37 7.02
CA GLN A 28 60.25 24.21 8.10
C GLN A 28 60.00 25.13 9.30
N ALA A 29 59.58 26.38 9.06
CA ALA A 29 59.19 27.30 10.13
C ALA A 29 57.91 26.82 10.86
N CYS A 30 56.93 26.27 10.13
CA CYS A 30 55.72 25.71 10.74
C CYS A 30 56.03 24.45 11.56
N ASP A 31 56.83 23.53 11.02
CA ASP A 31 57.16 22.26 11.68
C ASP A 31 57.99 22.48 12.95
N THR A 32 58.99 23.38 12.90
CA THR A 32 59.79 23.73 14.08
C THR A 32 58.95 24.35 15.19
N LEU A 33 58.06 25.29 14.84
CA LEU A 33 57.14 25.91 15.79
C LEU A 33 56.12 24.91 16.34
N LEU A 34 55.65 23.97 15.51
CA LEU A 34 54.70 22.94 15.90
C LEU A 34 55.35 21.93 16.85
N ALA A 35 56.62 21.55 16.63
CA ALA A 35 57.40 20.71 17.55
C ALA A 35 57.53 21.36 18.94
N TYR A 36 57.92 22.64 18.99
CA TYR A 36 58.00 23.39 20.24
C TYR A 36 56.63 23.51 20.95
N ARG A 37 55.55 23.73 20.19
CA ARG A 37 54.19 23.78 20.75
C ARG A 37 53.73 22.42 21.28
N ILE A 38 54.05 21.32 20.59
CA ILE A 38 53.76 19.97 21.06
C ILE A 38 54.47 19.69 22.37
N GLU A 39 55.77 20.02 22.47
CA GLU A 39 56.56 19.82 23.68
C GLU A 39 55.94 20.55 24.87
N ASN A 40 55.61 21.83 24.71
CA ASN A 40 54.91 22.60 25.75
C ASN A 40 53.55 22.00 26.12
N LYS A 41 52.82 21.42 25.15
CA LYS A 41 51.51 20.81 25.40
C LYS A 41 51.64 19.49 26.16
N ILE A 42 52.70 18.71 25.90
CA ILE A 42 53.06 17.50 26.65
C ILE A 42 53.45 17.88 28.08
N GLN A 43 54.32 18.89 28.25
CA GLN A 43 54.71 19.40 29.57
C GLN A 43 53.49 19.88 30.38
N ALA A 44 52.51 20.51 29.72
CA ALA A 44 51.27 20.99 30.34
C ALA A 44 50.23 19.89 30.63
N LYS A 45 50.50 18.61 30.36
CA LYS A 45 49.58 17.45 30.54
C LYS A 45 48.19 17.59 29.88
N LYS A 46 48.04 18.50 28.92
CA LYS A 46 46.80 18.70 28.15
C LYS A 46 46.61 17.65 27.04
N VAL A 47 47.56 16.72 26.90
CA VAL A 47 47.54 15.65 25.90
C VAL A 47 46.61 14.50 26.33
N ASP A 48 46.50 14.25 27.64
CA ASP A 48 45.72 13.13 28.18
C ASP A 48 44.23 13.20 27.80
N SER A 49 43.67 14.41 27.67
CA SER A 49 42.28 14.61 27.23
C SER A 49 42.04 14.29 25.76
N ILE A 50 43.09 14.28 24.93
CA ILE A 50 43.03 14.04 23.48
C ILE A 50 43.56 12.64 23.13
N LEU A 51 44.15 11.92 24.08
CA LEU A 51 44.84 10.64 23.86
C LEU A 51 43.93 9.60 23.19
N ASN A 52 42.65 9.57 23.55
CA ASN A 52 41.65 8.71 22.92
C ASN A 52 41.47 8.96 21.42
N ARG A 53 41.70 10.19 20.93
CA ARG A 53 41.60 10.56 19.50
C ARG A 53 42.87 10.24 18.74
N LEU A 54 44.01 10.22 19.42
CA LEU A 54 45.33 9.89 18.86
C LEU A 54 45.53 8.37 18.76
N HIS A 55 44.90 7.60 19.66
CA HIS A 55 45.04 6.16 19.70
C HIS A 55 44.31 5.47 18.53
N VAL A 56 45.07 4.90 17.59
CA VAL A 56 44.56 4.04 16.52
C VAL A 56 44.53 2.60 17.01
N ALA A 57 43.35 2.01 17.14
CA ALA A 57 43.19 0.64 17.59
C ALA A 57 43.65 -0.35 16.50
N VAL A 58 44.64 -1.18 16.81
CA VAL A 58 45.09 -2.27 15.94
C VAL A 58 44.32 -3.54 16.30
N PRO A 59 43.51 -4.10 15.38
CA PRO A 59 42.71 -5.28 15.68
C PRO A 59 43.60 -6.51 15.88
N LYS A 60 43.35 -7.25 16.97
CA LYS A 60 43.96 -8.57 17.18
C LYS A 60 43.30 -9.59 16.25
N THR A 61 44.09 -10.49 15.68
CA THR A 61 43.58 -11.57 14.82
C THR A 61 42.67 -12.49 15.64
N ARG A 62 41.39 -12.56 15.25
CA ARG A 62 40.38 -13.35 15.96
C ARG A 62 40.20 -14.74 15.34
N ASP A 63 40.08 -14.79 14.01
CA ASP A 63 39.80 -16.01 13.22
C ASP A 63 40.79 -16.08 12.04
N GLU A 64 40.93 -17.24 11.41
CA GLU A 64 41.73 -17.45 10.18
C GLU A 64 40.98 -17.04 8.88
N LYS A 65 39.84 -16.35 8.99
CA LYS A 65 39.05 -15.92 7.84
C LYS A 65 39.55 -14.57 7.33
N VAL A 66 40.03 -14.53 6.09
CA VAL A 66 40.41 -13.28 5.40
C VAL A 66 39.15 -12.51 5.02
N ARG A 67 39.10 -11.23 5.39
CA ARG A 67 37.99 -10.31 5.06
C ARG A 67 38.54 -9.20 4.16
N PRO A 68 38.80 -9.47 2.87
CA PRO A 68 39.35 -8.48 1.97
C PRO A 68 38.30 -7.39 1.66
N PRO A 69 38.72 -6.17 1.30
CA PRO A 69 37.80 -5.16 0.81
C PRO A 69 37.18 -5.61 -0.52
N CYS A 70 35.85 -5.54 -0.64
CA CYS A 70 35.12 -5.86 -1.87
C CYS A 70 35.02 -4.61 -2.75
N ILE A 71 36.07 -4.33 -3.52
CA ILE A 71 36.09 -3.21 -4.48
C ILE A 71 35.88 -3.80 -5.89
N PRO A 72 34.76 -3.47 -6.57
CA PRO A 72 34.52 -3.98 -7.92
C PRO A 72 35.48 -3.37 -8.94
N GLU A 73 35.90 -4.16 -9.92
CA GLU A 73 36.92 -3.75 -10.91
C GLU A 73 36.51 -2.51 -11.71
N MET A 74 35.21 -2.36 -12.00
CA MET A 74 34.66 -1.19 -12.70
C MET A 74 35.03 0.15 -12.04
N VAL A 75 35.14 0.18 -10.70
CA VAL A 75 35.51 1.40 -9.96
C VAL A 75 36.98 1.75 -10.16
N LEU A 76 37.87 0.73 -10.16
CA LEU A 76 39.31 0.92 -10.39
C LEU A 76 39.59 1.36 -11.84
N GLN A 77 38.85 0.82 -12.80
CA GLN A 77 38.92 1.26 -14.20
C GLN A 77 38.40 2.70 -14.34
N LYS A 78 37.30 3.04 -13.68
CA LYS A 78 36.75 4.41 -13.68
C LYS A 78 37.72 5.44 -13.09
N GLN A 79 38.45 5.10 -12.03
CA GLN A 79 39.47 5.98 -11.46
C GLN A 79 40.61 6.25 -12.46
N ARG A 80 41.13 5.21 -13.11
CA ARG A 80 42.16 5.33 -14.16
C ARG A 80 41.68 6.17 -15.34
N LEU A 81 40.45 5.96 -15.80
CA LEU A 81 39.85 6.74 -16.89
C LEU A 81 39.60 8.21 -16.50
N ALA A 82 39.27 8.48 -15.23
CA ALA A 82 39.11 9.84 -14.73
C ALA A 82 40.45 10.59 -14.68
N GLU A 83 41.54 9.92 -14.31
CA GLU A 83 42.90 10.48 -14.35
C GLU A 83 43.32 10.85 -15.79
N LEU A 84 42.91 10.04 -16.77
CA LEU A 84 43.15 10.28 -18.19
C LEU A 84 42.28 11.41 -18.78
N GLN A 85 41.34 11.99 -18.01
CA GLN A 85 40.41 13.07 -18.41
C GLN A 85 39.49 12.78 -19.61
N GLU A 86 39.51 11.56 -20.17
CA GLU A 86 38.88 11.31 -21.47
C GLU A 86 37.34 11.29 -21.44
N PHE A 87 36.68 11.04 -20.29
CA PHE A 87 35.23 10.85 -20.28
C PHE A 87 34.54 11.42 -19.05
N LYS A 88 33.94 12.61 -19.21
CA LYS A 88 32.88 13.08 -18.31
C LYS A 88 31.53 12.66 -18.89
N LYS A 89 30.93 11.60 -18.35
CA LYS A 89 29.53 11.24 -18.66
C LYS A 89 28.65 12.46 -18.34
N LYS A 90 27.70 12.78 -19.23
CA LYS A 90 26.67 13.78 -18.94
C LYS A 90 25.90 13.35 -17.69
N LEU A 91 25.88 14.22 -16.68
CA LEU A 91 25.10 14.03 -15.47
C LEU A 91 23.65 14.46 -15.74
N GLU A 92 22.69 13.95 -14.97
CA GLU A 92 21.28 14.37 -15.09
C GLU A 92 21.13 15.88 -14.85
N LYS A 93 21.97 16.50 -14.01
CA LYS A 93 22.02 17.97 -13.87
C LYS A 93 22.34 18.68 -15.19
N ASN A 94 23.30 18.17 -15.96
CA ASN A 94 23.63 18.79 -17.25
C ASN A 94 22.47 18.61 -18.25
N LEU A 95 21.71 17.53 -18.13
CA LEU A 95 20.55 17.26 -18.97
C LEU A 95 19.37 18.20 -18.61
N GLU A 96 19.17 18.45 -17.32
CA GLU A 96 18.24 19.45 -16.79
C GLU A 96 18.60 20.85 -17.30
N ASP A 97 19.88 21.26 -17.21
CA ASP A 97 20.36 22.55 -17.70
C ASP A 97 20.19 22.68 -19.25
N GLU A 98 20.33 21.58 -20.00
CA GLU A 98 20.17 21.54 -21.46
C GLU A 98 18.70 21.64 -21.91
N LEU A 99 17.77 20.99 -21.20
CA LEU A 99 16.35 20.93 -21.53
C LEU A 99 15.53 22.05 -20.89
N GLY A 100 16.01 22.65 -19.80
CA GLY A 100 15.33 23.73 -19.08
C GLY A 100 13.92 23.34 -18.66
N ASP A 101 12.92 24.09 -19.13
CA ASP A 101 11.52 23.90 -18.77
C ASP A 101 10.90 22.61 -19.34
N ASP A 102 11.49 22.03 -20.39
CA ASP A 102 11.01 20.78 -21.00
C ASP A 102 11.50 19.53 -20.24
N TYR A 103 12.31 19.70 -19.20
CA TYR A 103 12.85 18.59 -18.43
C TYR A 103 11.82 17.97 -17.49
N ILE A 104 11.55 16.67 -17.69
CA ILE A 104 10.77 15.84 -16.78
C ILE A 104 11.64 14.67 -16.32
N LEU A 105 11.81 14.51 -15.01
CA LEU A 105 12.57 13.40 -14.43
C LEU A 105 11.82 12.07 -14.63
N ASP A 106 12.29 11.27 -15.59
CA ASP A 106 11.82 9.91 -15.80
C ASP A 106 12.52 8.93 -14.86
N LEU A 107 11.78 8.41 -13.88
CA LEU A 107 12.28 7.41 -12.93
C LEU A 107 12.50 6.03 -13.57
N LYS A 108 11.77 5.69 -14.64
CA LYS A 108 11.83 4.38 -15.30
C LYS A 108 13.02 4.24 -16.25
N LYS A 109 13.54 5.38 -16.76
CA LYS A 109 14.67 5.48 -17.71
C LYS A 109 15.85 4.55 -17.40
N ASN A 110 16.25 4.47 -16.13
CA ASN A 110 17.46 3.76 -15.69
C ASN A 110 17.17 2.37 -15.10
N TYR A 111 15.98 1.80 -15.29
CA TYR A 111 15.70 0.43 -14.87
C TYR A 111 16.43 -0.59 -15.76
N ASP A 112 16.96 -1.64 -15.14
CA ASP A 112 17.63 -2.77 -15.80
C ASP A 112 16.58 -3.76 -16.35
N LEU A 113 15.76 -3.30 -17.29
CA LEU A 113 14.67 -4.04 -17.94
C LEU A 113 14.74 -3.85 -19.46
N PRO A 114 14.20 -4.80 -20.26
CA PRO A 114 14.03 -4.60 -21.70
C PRO A 114 13.21 -3.35 -22.01
N ASP A 115 13.58 -2.61 -23.06
CA ASP A 115 12.97 -1.32 -23.39
C ASP A 115 11.47 -1.44 -23.73
N ASP A 116 11.05 -2.58 -24.27
CA ASP A 116 9.65 -2.86 -24.63
C ASP A 116 8.72 -2.86 -23.41
N ILE A 117 9.21 -3.32 -22.25
CA ILE A 117 8.42 -3.52 -21.02
C ILE A 117 8.69 -2.41 -19.99
N LYS A 118 9.82 -1.70 -20.12
CA LYS A 118 10.27 -0.68 -19.15
C LYS A 118 9.20 0.36 -18.85
N TYR A 119 8.40 0.74 -19.85
CA TYR A 119 7.40 1.79 -19.71
C TYR A 119 5.98 1.30 -19.38
N ASP A 120 5.77 -0.01 -19.31
CA ASP A 120 4.46 -0.59 -19.02
C ASP A 120 3.92 -0.11 -17.67
N ILE A 121 2.59 0.05 -17.62
CA ILE A 121 1.86 0.46 -16.42
C ILE A 121 1.50 -0.80 -15.64
N ILE A 122 2.00 -0.91 -14.41
CA ILE A 122 1.68 -2.01 -13.50
C ILE A 122 0.31 -1.72 -12.88
N PRO A 123 -0.71 -2.57 -13.07
CA PRO A 123 -1.99 -2.39 -12.39
C PRO A 123 -1.81 -2.63 -10.88
N GLU A 124 -2.30 -1.70 -10.05
CA GLU A 124 -2.13 -1.77 -8.59
C GLU A 124 -3.30 -2.48 -7.90
N PHE A 125 -4.53 -2.21 -8.35
CA PHE A 125 -5.76 -2.67 -7.70
C PHE A 125 -6.69 -3.39 -8.68
N TRP A 126 -7.33 -4.44 -8.18
CA TRP A 126 -8.38 -5.18 -8.88
C TRP A 126 -9.50 -5.58 -7.93
N ASN A 127 -10.73 -5.15 -8.20
CA ASN A 127 -11.93 -5.49 -7.41
C ASN A 127 -11.75 -5.34 -5.87
N GLY A 128 -11.10 -4.25 -5.44
CA GLY A 128 -10.87 -3.96 -4.02
C GLY A 128 -9.74 -4.77 -3.37
N ARG A 129 -8.94 -5.49 -4.16
CA ARG A 129 -7.74 -6.21 -3.72
C ARG A 129 -6.49 -5.64 -4.41
N ASN A 130 -5.36 -5.74 -3.75
CA ASN A 130 -4.07 -5.31 -4.31
C ASN A 130 -3.48 -6.44 -5.14
N ILE A 131 -2.94 -6.12 -6.31
CA ILE A 131 -2.32 -7.12 -7.19
C ILE A 131 -0.96 -7.57 -6.66
N ALA A 132 -0.21 -6.68 -6.01
CA ALA A 132 1.11 -6.97 -5.45
C ALA A 132 1.11 -8.17 -4.49
N ASP A 133 0.02 -8.36 -3.74
CA ASP A 133 -0.13 -9.46 -2.78
C ASP A 133 -0.19 -10.84 -3.47
N PHE A 134 -0.52 -10.87 -4.77
CA PHE A 134 -0.66 -12.10 -5.55
C PHE A 134 0.54 -12.39 -6.45
N ILE A 135 1.60 -11.57 -6.44
CA ILE A 135 2.79 -11.79 -7.27
C ILE A 135 3.77 -12.72 -6.55
N HIS A 136 3.84 -13.98 -6.98
CA HIS A 136 4.79 -14.97 -6.46
C HIS A 136 5.18 -16.00 -7.52
N ALA A 137 6.40 -16.55 -7.41
CA ALA A 137 6.95 -17.49 -8.39
C ALA A 137 6.13 -18.79 -8.53
N GLU A 138 5.48 -19.23 -7.46
CA GLU A 138 4.72 -20.49 -7.40
C GLU A 138 3.20 -20.29 -7.61
N LEU A 139 2.75 -19.12 -8.09
CA LEU A 139 1.33 -18.81 -8.24
C LEU A 139 0.59 -19.85 -9.09
N LEU A 140 1.17 -20.21 -10.23
CA LEU A 140 0.53 -21.13 -11.17
C LEU A 140 0.36 -22.54 -10.58
N GLN A 141 1.32 -23.02 -9.79
CA GLN A 141 1.23 -24.32 -9.13
C GLN A 141 0.10 -24.34 -8.10
N LYS A 142 0.00 -23.29 -7.28
CA LYS A 142 -1.08 -23.18 -6.28
C LYS A 142 -2.45 -23.06 -6.92
N VAL A 143 -2.56 -22.35 -8.06
CA VAL A 143 -3.80 -22.27 -8.83
C VAL A 143 -4.19 -23.64 -9.37
N GLU A 144 -3.25 -24.39 -9.95
CA GLU A 144 -3.50 -25.74 -10.46
C GLU A 144 -3.95 -26.72 -9.35
N ASP A 145 -3.34 -26.64 -8.17
CA ASP A 145 -3.73 -27.46 -7.02
C ASP A 145 -5.14 -27.10 -6.52
N LEU A 146 -5.50 -25.82 -6.51
CA LEU A 146 -6.84 -25.35 -6.16
C LEU A 146 -7.88 -25.78 -7.20
N GLU A 147 -7.56 -25.72 -8.49
CA GLU A 147 -8.46 -26.18 -9.56
C GLU A 147 -8.73 -27.68 -9.45
N LYS A 148 -7.73 -28.50 -9.10
CA LYS A 148 -7.90 -29.93 -8.82
C LYS A 148 -8.80 -30.16 -7.61
N GLU A 149 -8.62 -29.39 -6.54
CA GLU A 149 -9.47 -29.48 -5.35
C GLU A 149 -10.92 -29.07 -5.65
N GLU A 150 -11.13 -28.00 -6.41
CA GLU A 150 -12.47 -27.56 -6.83
C GLU A 150 -13.14 -28.61 -7.72
N ALA A 151 -12.43 -29.22 -8.67
CA ALA A 151 -12.97 -30.30 -9.51
C ALA A 151 -13.46 -31.50 -8.67
N LEU A 152 -12.71 -31.90 -7.64
CA LEU A 152 -13.13 -32.96 -6.72
C LEU A 152 -14.38 -32.56 -5.92
N ARG A 153 -14.51 -31.29 -5.51
CA ARG A 153 -15.70 -30.78 -4.80
C ARG A 153 -16.93 -30.72 -5.71
N GLU A 154 -16.75 -30.37 -6.97
CA GLU A 154 -17.81 -30.39 -7.98
C GLU A 154 -18.27 -31.82 -8.28
N GLU A 155 -17.35 -32.77 -8.46
CA GLU A 155 -17.68 -34.19 -8.65
C GLU A 155 -18.41 -34.77 -7.43
N ALA A 156 -18.01 -34.38 -6.23
CA ALA A 156 -18.72 -34.71 -5.00
C ALA A 156 -20.10 -34.04 -4.86
N GLY A 157 -20.46 -33.15 -5.79
CA GLY A 157 -21.77 -32.48 -5.82
C GLY A 157 -21.94 -31.40 -4.74
N TYR A 158 -20.85 -30.86 -4.17
CA TYR A 158 -20.92 -29.88 -3.07
C TYR A 158 -21.72 -28.63 -3.42
N TYR A 159 -21.67 -28.19 -4.67
CA TYR A 159 -22.37 -27.00 -5.17
C TYR A 159 -23.75 -27.31 -5.79
N ALA A 160 -24.16 -28.58 -5.84
CA ALA A 160 -25.48 -28.93 -6.33
C ALA A 160 -26.53 -28.45 -5.33
N VAL A 161 -27.24 -27.36 -5.68
CA VAL A 161 -28.38 -26.90 -4.90
C VAL A 161 -29.42 -28.03 -4.92
N PRO A 162 -29.78 -28.64 -3.78
CA PRO A 162 -30.72 -29.73 -3.75
C PRO A 162 -32.05 -29.23 -4.31
N LYS A 163 -32.47 -29.80 -5.44
CA LYS A 163 -33.79 -29.52 -6.01
C LYS A 163 -34.81 -30.17 -5.08
N ILE A 164 -35.47 -29.35 -4.27
CA ILE A 164 -36.64 -29.79 -3.52
C ILE A 164 -37.70 -30.07 -4.57
N GLU A 165 -38.05 -31.34 -4.77
CA GLU A 165 -39.17 -31.72 -5.62
C GLU A 165 -40.43 -31.17 -4.95
N ILE A 166 -41.01 -30.15 -5.58
CA ILE A 166 -42.22 -29.51 -5.09
C ILE A 166 -43.38 -30.34 -5.62
N ASP A 167 -43.83 -31.28 -4.79
CA ASP A 167 -45.07 -32.04 -5.02
C ASP A 167 -46.25 -31.09 -5.29
N GLU A 168 -47.21 -31.58 -6.07
CA GLU A 168 -48.43 -30.84 -6.42
C GLU A 168 -49.17 -30.37 -5.16
N THR A 169 -49.19 -31.20 -4.11
CA THR A 169 -49.75 -30.87 -2.79
C THR A 169 -49.05 -29.68 -2.12
N LEU A 170 -47.72 -29.57 -2.24
CA LEU A 170 -46.95 -28.47 -1.65
C LEU A 170 -47.20 -27.15 -2.39
N ARG A 171 -47.47 -27.20 -3.71
CA ARG A 171 -47.88 -26.03 -4.49
C ARG A 171 -49.25 -25.54 -4.05
N GLU A 172 -50.22 -26.44 -3.93
CA GLU A 172 -51.57 -26.11 -3.45
C GLU A 172 -51.53 -25.49 -2.05
N ILE A 173 -50.74 -26.06 -1.13
CA ILE A 173 -50.55 -25.51 0.22
C ILE A 173 -49.95 -24.10 0.16
N LYS A 174 -48.97 -23.86 -0.72
CA LYS A 174 -48.32 -22.55 -0.86
C LYS A 174 -49.28 -21.51 -1.42
N GLU A 175 -50.05 -21.84 -2.45
CA GLU A 175 -51.05 -20.97 -3.04
C GLU A 175 -52.18 -20.65 -2.07
N LEU A 176 -52.68 -21.67 -1.36
CA LEU A 176 -53.69 -21.50 -0.32
C LEU A 176 -53.15 -20.61 0.81
N ALA A 177 -51.91 -20.84 1.25
CA ALA A 177 -51.27 -20.03 2.28
C ALA A 177 -51.08 -18.57 1.83
N GLN A 178 -50.78 -18.32 0.55
CA GLN A 178 -50.72 -16.96 0.00
C GLN A 178 -52.11 -16.30 0.03
N LYS A 179 -53.15 -16.96 -0.48
CA LYS A 179 -54.54 -16.46 -0.43
C LYS A 179 -54.99 -16.13 1.00
N ILE A 180 -54.64 -16.97 1.98
CA ILE A 180 -54.93 -16.73 3.41
C ILE A 180 -54.17 -15.50 3.94
N ARG A 181 -52.87 -15.36 3.62
CA ARG A 181 -52.07 -14.20 4.06
C ARG A 181 -52.61 -12.90 3.49
N ASP A 182 -52.92 -12.88 2.19
CA ASP A 182 -53.44 -11.71 1.51
C ASP A 182 -54.80 -11.30 2.10
N ARG A 183 -55.71 -12.27 2.29
CA ARG A 183 -56.99 -12.01 2.97
C ARG A 183 -56.79 -11.51 4.40
N LYS A 184 -55.83 -12.06 5.16
CA LYS A 184 -55.52 -11.62 6.52
C LYS A 184 -54.95 -10.19 6.54
N ILE A 185 -54.17 -9.80 5.54
CA ILE A 185 -53.66 -8.43 5.38
C ILE A 185 -54.82 -7.48 5.07
N ILE A 186 -55.70 -7.83 4.12
CA ILE A 186 -56.88 -7.04 3.78
C ILE A 186 -57.76 -6.83 5.02
N ASN A 187 -58.11 -7.90 5.74
CA ASN A 187 -58.93 -7.81 6.95
C ASN A 187 -58.26 -6.96 8.05
N ARG A 188 -56.94 -7.04 8.20
CA ARG A 188 -56.19 -6.19 9.14
C ARG A 188 -56.25 -4.73 8.72
N ASN A 189 -56.08 -4.43 7.44
CA ASN A 189 -56.15 -3.06 6.91
C ASN A 189 -57.56 -2.49 7.05
N GLU A 190 -58.59 -3.26 6.71
CA GLU A 190 -60.00 -2.87 6.91
C GLU A 190 -60.32 -2.64 8.39
N SER A 191 -59.81 -3.50 9.29
CA SER A 191 -59.93 -3.30 10.73
C SER A 191 -59.19 -2.05 11.23
N ARG A 192 -58.06 -1.68 10.62
CA ARG A 192 -57.34 -0.44 10.97
C ARG A 192 -58.11 0.79 10.49
N ILE A 193 -58.56 0.80 9.23
CA ILE A 193 -59.33 1.90 8.65
C ILE A 193 -60.63 2.13 9.44
N SER A 194 -61.36 1.06 9.77
CA SER A 194 -62.59 1.17 10.58
C SER A 194 -62.37 1.69 12.00
N ARG A 195 -61.18 1.45 12.59
CA ARG A 195 -60.79 1.92 13.93
C ARG A 195 -59.97 3.21 13.92
N GLN A 196 -59.63 3.75 12.76
CA GLN A 196 -58.82 4.97 12.62
C GLN A 196 -59.59 6.23 13.06
N SER A 197 -60.93 6.15 13.11
CA SER A 197 -61.76 7.23 13.60
C SER A 197 -61.77 7.30 15.13
N SER A 198 -61.48 8.47 15.69
CA SER A 198 -61.56 8.75 17.14
C SER A 198 -63.01 8.86 17.67
N LYS A 199 -64.01 8.70 16.80
CA LYS A 199 -65.44 8.78 17.17
C LYS A 199 -65.93 7.42 17.70
N PRO A 200 -66.87 7.39 18.66
CA PRO A 200 -67.43 6.14 19.16
C PRO A 200 -68.05 5.31 18.04
N THR A 201 -67.82 3.99 18.05
CA THR A 201 -68.33 3.08 17.01
C THR A 201 -69.85 2.98 17.12
N THR A 202 -70.56 3.35 16.05
CA THR A 202 -72.03 3.28 16.01
C THR A 202 -72.51 1.82 16.02
N PRO A 203 -73.52 1.48 16.84
CA PRO A 203 -74.01 0.11 16.92
C PRO A 203 -74.67 -0.31 15.60
N ARG A 204 -74.61 -1.61 15.33
CA ARG A 204 -75.15 -2.22 14.11
C ARG A 204 -76.67 -2.01 13.93
N THR A 205 -77.40 -1.67 14.98
CA THR A 205 -78.85 -1.45 15.00
C THR A 205 -79.27 0.02 14.79
N ALA A 206 -78.34 0.96 14.74
CA ALA A 206 -78.66 2.37 14.55
C ALA A 206 -79.23 2.65 13.14
N PRO A 207 -80.20 3.56 12.98
CA PRO A 207 -80.91 3.79 11.71
C PRO A 207 -79.97 4.24 10.58
N ALA A 208 -78.91 4.99 10.89
CA ALA A 208 -77.90 5.41 9.92
C ALA A 208 -77.07 4.24 9.36
N ARG A 209 -76.79 3.21 10.17
CA ARG A 209 -76.10 1.98 9.73
C ARG A 209 -77.06 0.99 9.06
N ALA A 210 -78.34 1.01 9.42
CA ALA A 210 -79.38 0.17 8.81
C ALA A 210 -79.64 0.57 7.35
N ARG A 211 -79.65 1.87 7.03
CA ARG A 211 -79.81 2.37 5.64
C ARG A 211 -78.63 2.05 4.73
N GLY A 212 -77.43 1.88 5.29
CA GLY A 212 -76.21 1.57 4.52
C GLY A 212 -75.96 0.07 4.31
N ARG A 213 -76.90 -0.80 4.69
CA ARG A 213 -76.82 -2.24 4.39
C ARG A 213 -77.70 -2.53 3.19
N SER A 214 -77.08 -2.84 2.07
CA SER A 214 -77.80 -3.40 0.94
C SER A 214 -77.94 -4.91 1.09
N ALA A 215 -79.12 -5.44 0.73
CA ALA A 215 -79.33 -6.88 0.61
C ALA A 215 -78.37 -7.48 -0.44
N THR A 216 -78.04 -6.70 -1.48
CA THR A 216 -77.10 -7.09 -2.54
C THR A 216 -75.68 -7.33 -2.00
N ASP A 217 -75.16 -6.44 -1.14
CA ASP A 217 -73.81 -6.57 -0.56
C ASP A 217 -73.70 -7.78 0.38
N PHE A 218 -74.80 -8.14 1.03
CA PHE A 218 -74.87 -9.31 1.89
C PHE A 218 -74.91 -10.61 1.08
N ARG A 219 -75.70 -10.65 0.00
CA ARG A 219 -75.75 -11.78 -0.94
C ARG A 219 -74.37 -12.05 -1.55
N ASN A 220 -73.74 -11.03 -2.14
CA ASN A 220 -72.41 -11.15 -2.75
C ASN A 220 -71.36 -11.72 -1.78
N ARG A 221 -71.37 -11.29 -0.51
CA ARG A 221 -70.42 -11.79 0.51
C ARG A 221 -70.71 -13.23 0.95
N MET A 222 -71.96 -13.67 0.93
CA MET A 222 -72.33 -15.05 1.27
C MET A 222 -72.08 -16.01 0.11
N GLU A 223 -72.31 -15.56 -1.12
CA GLU A 223 -71.94 -16.29 -2.35
C GLU A 223 -70.42 -16.44 -2.47
N ASP A 224 -69.64 -15.39 -2.18
CA ASP A 224 -68.17 -15.45 -2.10
C ASP A 224 -67.65 -16.47 -1.08
N LEU A 225 -68.45 -16.78 -0.05
CA LEU A 225 -68.15 -17.80 0.97
C LEU A 225 -68.68 -19.20 0.59
N GLY A 226 -69.37 -19.32 -0.54
CA GLY A 226 -69.89 -20.58 -1.09
C GLY A 226 -71.30 -20.96 -0.63
N VAL A 227 -72.11 -20.01 -0.15
CA VAL A 227 -73.52 -20.25 0.19
C VAL A 227 -74.40 -19.90 -1.01
N ASP A 228 -75.26 -20.82 -1.44
CA ASP A 228 -76.23 -20.60 -2.52
C ASP A 228 -77.39 -19.71 -2.05
N MET A 229 -77.61 -18.59 -2.73
CA MET A 229 -78.56 -17.53 -2.38
C MET A 229 -79.60 -17.26 -3.49
N GLU A 230 -79.67 -18.09 -4.54
CA GLU A 230 -80.53 -17.93 -5.74
C GLU A 230 -82.05 -17.89 -5.43
N GLY A 231 -82.48 -18.22 -4.22
CA GLY A 231 -83.88 -18.17 -3.79
C GLY A 231 -84.28 -16.94 -2.95
N THR A 232 -83.38 -15.96 -2.79
CA THR A 232 -83.56 -14.85 -1.82
C THR A 232 -83.88 -13.50 -2.45
N ASP A 233 -84.25 -13.46 -3.73
CA ASP A 233 -84.40 -12.22 -4.53
C ASP A 233 -85.57 -11.32 -4.11
N GLU A 234 -86.59 -11.87 -3.43
CA GLU A 234 -87.79 -11.14 -3.02
C GLU A 234 -87.78 -10.66 -1.55
N ALA A 235 -86.61 -10.64 -0.89
CA ALA A 235 -86.44 -10.18 0.51
C ALA A 235 -85.57 -8.92 0.66
#